data_AF-A0A2S9GIK5-F1
#
_entry.id   AF-A0A2S9GIK5-F1
#
_cell.length_a   1.000
_cell.length_b   1.000
_cell.length_c   1.000
_cell.angle_alpha   90.00
_cell.angle_beta   90.00
_cell.angle_gamma   90.00
#
_symmetry.space_group_name_H-M   'P 1'
#
loop_
_entity.id
_entity.type
_entity.pdbx_description
1 polymer ?
#
loop_
_entity_poly.entity_id
_entity_poly.type
_entity_poly.pdbx_seq_one_letter_code
_entity_poly.pdbx_strand_id
1 'polypeptide(L)' 'MTAACASGAGDSAPSTPDPTLVHTAAGTLRGVQAQDHRLYAGIPYAAPPVGPLRWQN' A
#
# COMPACT_ATOMS: atom_id res chain seq x y z
N MET A 1 13.52 48.12 -13.93
CA MET A 1 13.54 46.73 -14.44
C MET A 1 12.80 45.85 -13.45
N THR A 2 11.53 45.56 -13.70
CA THR A 2 10.73 44.66 -12.84
C THR A 2 10.90 43.23 -13.34
N ALA A 3 11.53 42.38 -12.52
CA ALA A 3 11.62 40.95 -12.74
C ALA A 3 10.31 40.28 -12.27
N ALA A 4 9.70 39.47 -13.14
CA ALA A 4 8.54 38.66 -12.80
C ALA A 4 8.98 37.18 -12.73
N CYS A 5 8.88 36.59 -11.55
CA CYS A 5 9.08 35.15 -11.38
C CYS A 5 7.72 34.46 -11.57
N ALA A 6 7.52 33.81 -12.71
CA ALA A 6 6.41 32.90 -12.92
C ALA A 6 6.73 31.57 -12.21
N SER A 7 6.30 31.44 -10.96
CA SER A 7 6.22 30.13 -10.32
C SER A 7 5.02 29.41 -10.93
N GLY A 8 5.28 28.60 -11.95
CA GLY A 8 4.30 27.64 -12.45
C GLY A 8 3.96 26.69 -11.31
N ALA A 9 2.84 26.94 -10.63
CA ALA A 9 2.18 25.96 -9.81
C ALA A 9 1.69 24.88 -10.78
N GLY A 10 2.54 23.88 -11.01
CA GLY A 10 2.09 22.60 -11.54
C GLY A 10 1.11 22.04 -10.52
N ASP A 11 -0.17 22.31 -10.75
CA ASP A 11 -1.28 21.69 -10.04
C ASP A 11 -1.14 20.18 -10.25
N SER A 12 -0.46 19.53 -9.30
CA SER A 12 -0.41 18.08 -9.24
C SER A 12 -1.81 17.66 -8.85
N ALA A 13 -2.65 17.44 -9.87
CA ALA A 13 -4.02 16.97 -9.68
C ALA A 13 -4.00 15.83 -8.66
N PRO A 14 -4.90 15.83 -7.66
CA PRO A 14 -4.91 14.81 -6.63
C PRO A 14 -5.10 13.45 -7.29
N SER A 15 -4.03 12.65 -7.33
CA SER A 15 -4.09 11.28 -7.80
C SER A 15 -5.04 10.52 -6.88
N THR A 16 -6.12 9.97 -7.43
CA THR A 16 -7.05 9.13 -6.67
C THR A 16 -6.27 8.00 -6.00
N PRO A 17 -6.39 7.82 -4.67
CA PRO A 17 -5.66 6.78 -3.97
C PRO A 17 -6.07 5.41 -4.51
N ASP A 18 -5.08 4.56 -4.81
CA ASP A 18 -5.33 3.19 -5.29
C ASP A 18 -6.15 2.43 -4.23
N PRO A 19 -7.40 2.03 -4.51
CA PRO A 19 -8.25 1.36 -3.54
C PRO A 19 -7.74 -0.04 -3.16
N THR A 20 -6.77 -0.58 -3.91
CA THR A 20 -6.12 -1.87 -3.62
C THR A 20 -4.90 -1.74 -2.70
N LEU A 21 -4.46 -0.53 -2.35
CA LEU A 21 -3.39 -0.31 -1.39
C LEU A 21 -3.96 -0.15 0.02
N VAL A 22 -3.46 -0.98 0.95
CA VAL A 22 -3.84 -0.93 2.37
C VAL A 22 -2.62 -0.91 3.25
N HIS A 23 -2.68 -0.14 4.34
CA HIS A 23 -1.65 -0.13 5.38
C HIS A 23 -2.02 -1.09 6.50
N THR A 24 -1.08 -1.94 6.88
CA THR A 24 -1.21 -2.88 7.99
C THR A 24 -0.07 -2.67 8.99
N ALA A 25 -0.16 -3.28 10.17
CA ALA A 25 0.92 -3.25 11.15
C ALA A 25 2.24 -3.86 10.62
N ALA A 26 2.15 -4.78 9.66
CA ALA A 26 3.30 -5.42 9.02
C ALA A 26 3.81 -4.66 7.77
N GLY A 27 3.18 -3.53 7.41
CA GLY A 27 3.53 -2.73 6.24
C GLY A 27 2.39 -2.59 5.23
N THR A 28 2.72 -2.07 4.05
CA THR A 28 1.75 -1.80 2.99
C THR A 28 1.53 -3.04 2.12
N LEU A 29 0.27 -3.37 1.84
CA LEU A 29 -0.12 -4.48 0.99
C LEU A 29 -0.87 -3.96 -0.23
N ARG A 30 -0.67 -4.67 -1.36
CA ARG A 30 -1.43 -4.46 -2.58
C ARG A 30 -2.31 -5.68 -2.85
N GLY A 31 -3.60 -5.44 -2.95
CA GLY A 31 -4.59 -6.46 -3.30
C GLY A 31 -4.91 -6.48 -4.79
N VAL A 32 -5.89 -7.29 -5.14
CA VAL A 32 -6.49 -7.34 -6.49
C VAL A 32 -7.94 -6.90 -6.38
N GLN A 33 -8.36 -6.02 -7.29
CA GLN A 33 -9.77 -5.65 -7.41
C GLN A 33 -10.51 -6.68 -8.26
N ALA A 34 -11.46 -7.36 -7.65
CA ALA A 34 -12.45 -8.20 -8.33
C ALA A 34 -13.72 -7.39 -8.64
N GLN A 35 -14.71 -8.03 -9.22
CA GLN A 35 -15.97 -7.38 -9.65
C GLN A 35 -16.76 -6.79 -8.47
N ASP A 36 -16.79 -7.49 -7.34
CA ASP A 36 -17.61 -7.19 -6.17
C ASP A 36 -16.81 -7.03 -4.87
N HIS A 37 -15.53 -7.41 -4.86
CA HIS A 37 -14.69 -7.38 -3.68
C HIS A 37 -13.22 -7.05 -4.00
N ARG A 38 -12.42 -6.88 -2.95
CA ARG A 38 -10.96 -6.77 -3.04
C ARG A 38 -10.36 -7.99 -2.36
N LEU A 39 -9.48 -8.68 -3.07
CA LEU A 39 -8.80 -9.87 -2.55
C LEU A 39 -7.39 -9.50 -2.10
N TYR A 40 -7.05 -9.88 -0.88
CA TYR A 40 -5.69 -9.84 -0.34
C TYR A 40 -5.36 -11.24 0.17
N ALA A 41 -4.39 -11.90 -0.46
CA ALA A 41 -4.07 -13.30 -0.20
C ALA A 41 -2.58 -13.48 0.14
N GLY A 42 -2.26 -14.55 0.87
CA GLY A 42 -0.88 -14.90 1.21
C GLY A 42 -0.23 -14.00 2.26
N ILE A 43 -1.01 -13.24 3.03
CA ILE A 43 -0.50 -12.35 4.07
C ILE A 43 -0.04 -13.21 5.27
N PRO A 44 1.25 -13.17 5.65
CA PRO A 44 1.72 -13.88 6.83
C PRO A 44 1.18 -13.20 8.10
N TYR A 45 0.56 -13.99 8.96
CA TYR A 45 0.04 -13.52 10.27
C TYR A 45 0.93 -13.94 11.43
N ALA A 46 1.83 -14.90 11.21
CA ALA A 46 2.77 -15.43 12.17
C ALA A 46 4.06 -15.86 11.45
N ALA A 47 5.12 -16.07 12.21
CA ALA A 47 6.32 -16.72 11.68
C ALA A 47 5.98 -18.14 11.19
N PRO A 48 6.55 -18.60 10.06
CA PRO A 48 6.36 -19.97 9.60
C PRO A 48 6.74 -20.98 10.70
N PRO A 49 5.87 -21.95 11.06
CA PRO A 49 6.09 -22.87 12.18
C PRO A 49 7.02 -24.03 11.79
N VAL A 50 8.20 -23.69 11.27
CA VAL A 50 9.20 -24.64 10.77
C VAL A 50 10.44 -24.66 11.67
N GLY A 51 11.23 -25.73 11.60
CA GLY A 51 12.46 -25.86 12.38
C GLY A 51 12.19 -25.88 13.89
N PRO A 52 12.91 -25.09 14.70
CA PRO A 52 12.70 -25.01 16.15
C PRO A 52 11.28 -24.63 16.55
N LEU A 53 10.57 -23.85 15.72
CA LEU A 53 9.18 -23.42 15.97
C LEU A 53 8.16 -24.53 15.76
N ARG A 54 8.57 -25.69 15.23
CA ARG A 54 7.68 -26.83 15.04
C ARG A 54 7.19 -27.33 16.40
N TRP A 55 5.88 -27.39 16.59
CA TRP A 55 5.18 -27.81 17.82
C TRP A 55 5.21 -26.82 19.00
N GLN A 56 5.60 -25.57 18.76
CA GLN A 56 5.40 -24.50 19.75
C GLN A 56 3.98 -23.93 19.61
N ASN A 57 3.32 -23.67 20.74
CA ASN A 57 1.91 -23.29 20.82
C ASN A 57 1.77 -21.92 21.48
#